data_AF-A0A5B8A463-F1
#
_entry.id   AF-A0A5B8A463-F1
#
_cell.length_a   1.000
_cell.length_b   1.000
_cell.length_c   1.000
_cell.angle_alpha   90.00
_cell.angle_beta   90.00
_cell.angle_gamma   90.00
#
_symmetry.space_group_name_H-M   'P 1'
#
loop_
_entity.id
_entity.type
_entity.pdbx_description
1 polymer ?
#
loop_
_entity_poly.entity_id
_entity_poly.type
_entity_poly.pdbx_seq_one_letter_code
_entity_poly.pdbx_strand_id
1 'polypeptide(L)'
;MAKMDEKYGFREVTFEQPVSSFKNLKFFVKKGLSKIYDRSNESLLLGTYRLQHVYYTFYKGLLSEVTVTLSERPNVEGVYGLLVKAYGPAAVVENTYQWEGQRVRMTLQPSYYGSEAILRVFSKPLLQREQADKEASDRRAASEL
;
A
#
# COMPACT_ATOMS: atom_id res chain seq x y z
N MET A 1 -20.50 -6.65 1.70
CA MET A 1 -19.36 -5.72 1.70
C MET A 1 -18.08 -6.54 1.73
N ALA A 2 -17.01 -6.15 1.02
CA ALA A 2 -15.76 -6.91 1.10
C ALA A 2 -15.12 -6.66 2.48
N LYS A 3 -14.62 -7.69 3.15
CA LYS A 3 -13.94 -7.58 4.47
C LYS A 3 -12.82 -6.53 4.50
N MET A 4 -12.22 -6.25 3.35
CA MET A 4 -11.20 -5.20 3.21
C MET A 4 -11.76 -3.79 3.40
N ASP A 5 -12.99 -3.54 2.94
CA ASP A 5 -13.62 -2.22 3.04
C ASP A 5 -14.07 -1.91 4.47
N GLU A 6 -14.37 -2.93 5.27
CA GLU A 6 -14.69 -2.77 6.70
C GLU A 6 -13.49 -2.23 7.47
N LYS A 7 -12.29 -2.73 7.15
CA LYS A 7 -11.04 -2.24 7.77
C LYS A 7 -10.61 -0.89 7.22
N TYR A 8 -10.78 -0.68 5.92
CA TYR A 8 -10.38 0.52 5.20
C TYR A 8 -8.97 1.02 5.56
N GLY A 9 -8.01 0.12 5.66
CA GLY A 9 -6.69 0.45 6.21
C GLY A 9 -5.75 -0.74 6.37
N PHE A 10 -4.66 -0.52 7.10
CA PHE A 10 -3.65 -1.53 7.41
C PHE A 10 -3.37 -1.52 8.92
N ARG A 11 -3.49 -2.68 9.58
CA ARG A 11 -3.46 -2.80 11.05
C ARG A 11 -4.36 -1.73 11.71
N GLU A 12 -3.79 -0.87 12.55
CA GLU A 12 -4.46 0.17 13.33
C GLU A 12 -4.62 1.50 12.55
N VAL A 13 -4.05 1.61 11.33
CA VAL A 13 -4.14 2.83 10.54
C VAL A 13 -5.25 2.72 9.52
N THR A 14 -6.01 3.80 9.35
CA THR A 14 -7.10 3.91 8.38
C THR A 14 -6.68 4.85 7.25
N PHE A 15 -7.10 4.55 6.02
CA PHE A 15 -6.87 5.45 4.90
C PHE A 15 -7.58 6.79 5.09
N GLU A 16 -7.06 7.79 4.37
CA GLU A 16 -7.52 9.18 4.43
C GLU A 16 -7.27 9.87 5.79
N GLN A 17 -6.59 9.23 6.74
CA GLN A 17 -6.15 9.89 7.95
C GLN A 17 -5.04 10.92 7.64
N PRO A 18 -5.05 12.09 8.31
CA PRO A 18 -4.05 13.12 8.08
C PRO A 18 -2.67 12.71 8.61
N VAL A 19 -1.60 13.15 7.97
CA VAL A 19 -0.22 12.89 8.42
C VAL A 19 0.04 13.31 9.88
N SER A 20 -0.67 14.33 10.36
CA SER A 20 -0.59 14.80 11.75
C SER A 20 -1.16 13.80 12.78
N SER A 21 -1.95 12.81 12.37
CA SER A 21 -2.43 11.76 13.29
C SER A 21 -1.37 10.70 13.59
N PHE A 22 -0.25 10.72 12.87
CA PHE A 22 0.82 9.76 13.03
C PHE A 22 1.93 10.30 13.93
N LYS A 23 2.46 9.44 14.79
CA LYS A 23 3.63 9.74 15.62
C LYS A 23 4.85 9.04 15.05
N ASN A 24 6.02 9.65 15.23
CA ASN A 24 7.32 9.07 14.90
C ASN A 24 7.51 8.74 13.40
N LEU A 25 6.86 9.50 12.52
CA LEU A 25 7.14 9.43 11.09
C LEU A 25 8.48 10.10 10.78
N LYS A 26 9.31 9.41 10.01
CA LYS A 26 10.54 9.91 9.43
C LYS A 26 10.34 10.03 7.92
N PHE A 27 10.55 11.23 7.39
CA PHE A 27 10.46 11.45 5.94
C PHE A 27 11.48 10.55 5.22
N PHE A 28 11.02 9.82 4.21
CA PHE A 28 11.84 8.94 3.41
C PHE A 28 12.11 9.56 2.04
N VAL A 29 11.05 9.82 1.25
CA VAL A 29 11.19 10.38 -0.09
C VAL A 29 9.90 11.07 -0.55
N LYS A 30 10.01 12.00 -1.51
CA LYS A 30 8.86 12.54 -2.25
C LYS A 30 8.80 11.87 -3.63
N LYS A 31 7.62 11.37 -4.01
CA LYS A 31 7.35 10.78 -5.32
C LYS A 31 6.14 11.47 -5.95
N GLY A 32 6.37 12.30 -6.95
CA GLY A 32 5.31 13.11 -7.57
C GLY A 32 4.61 14.01 -6.55
N LEU A 33 3.29 13.85 -6.41
CA LEU A 33 2.45 14.61 -5.47
C LEU A 33 2.42 14.00 -4.06
N SER A 34 3.04 12.83 -3.89
CA SER A 34 2.99 12.06 -2.66
C SER A 34 4.30 12.12 -1.88
N LYS A 35 4.21 12.02 -0.55
CA LYS A 35 5.34 11.93 0.37
C LYS A 35 5.30 10.58 1.08
N ILE A 36 6.45 9.92 1.14
CA ILE A 36 6.61 8.59 1.74
C ILE A 36 7.40 8.74 3.03
N TYR A 37 6.95 8.04 4.07
CA TYR A 37 7.53 8.07 5.39
C TYR A 37 7.77 6.64 5.90
N ASP A 38 8.82 6.48 6.68
CA ASP A 38 9.03 5.32 7.56
C ASP A 38 8.52 5.67 8.97
N ARG A 39 8.14 4.67 9.76
CA ARG A 39 7.73 4.84 11.15
C ARG A 39 8.68 4.08 12.07
N SER A 40 9.47 4.83 12.86
CA SER A 40 10.61 4.24 13.58
C SER A 40 10.26 3.26 14.71
N ASN A 41 8.99 3.19 15.12
CA ASN A 41 8.51 2.26 16.14
C ASN A 41 7.49 1.25 15.58
N GLU A 42 7.59 0.94 14.29
CA GLU A 42 6.69 0.01 13.63
C GLU A 42 6.93 -1.44 14.06
N SER A 43 5.84 -2.20 14.21
CA SER A 43 5.96 -3.65 14.36
C SER A 43 6.28 -4.29 13.01
N LEU A 44 7.42 -4.94 12.89
CA LEU A 44 7.80 -5.68 11.69
C LEU A 44 7.28 -7.13 11.72
N LEU A 45 6.07 -7.34 12.24
CA LEU A 45 5.40 -8.65 12.29
C LEU A 45 3.96 -8.59 11.76
N LEU A 46 3.63 -9.43 10.80
CA LEU A 46 2.26 -9.67 10.34
C LEU A 46 1.86 -11.10 10.71
N GLY A 47 1.12 -11.25 11.82
CA GLY A 47 0.99 -12.55 12.47
C GLY A 47 2.35 -13.02 12.99
N THR A 48 2.81 -14.18 12.54
CA THR A 48 4.13 -14.74 12.87
C THR A 48 5.21 -14.42 11.82
N TYR A 49 4.86 -13.72 10.74
CA TYR A 49 5.73 -13.46 9.60
C TYR A 49 6.43 -12.11 9.72
N ARG A 50 7.73 -12.06 9.42
CA ARG A 50 8.56 -10.86 9.57
C ARG A 50 8.41 -9.95 8.35
N LEU A 51 8.28 -8.65 8.59
CA LEU A 51 8.34 -7.64 7.54
C LEU A 51 9.75 -7.05 7.51
N GLN A 52 10.22 -6.63 6.34
CA GLN A 52 11.48 -5.89 6.27
C GLN A 52 11.24 -4.39 6.54
N HIS A 53 10.30 -3.80 5.81
CA HIS A 53 9.93 -2.39 5.94
C HIS A 53 8.43 -2.19 5.83
N VAL A 54 7.94 -1.12 6.44
CA VAL A 54 6.58 -0.60 6.26
C VAL A 54 6.68 0.89 5.99
N TYR A 55 6.22 1.31 4.82
CA TYR A 55 6.19 2.69 4.40
C TYR A 55 4.75 3.21 4.33
N TYR A 56 4.59 4.46 4.73
CA TYR A 56 3.33 5.19 4.72
C TYR A 56 3.40 6.30 3.69
N THR A 57 2.58 6.20 2.65
CA THR A 57 2.49 7.22 1.59
C THR A 57 1.32 8.14 1.87
N PHE A 58 1.59 9.44 1.83
CA PHE A 58 0.60 10.50 1.99
C PHE A 58 0.46 11.30 0.70
N TYR A 59 -0.74 11.30 0.13
CA TYR A 59 -1.13 12.14 -0.98
C TYR A 59 -1.93 13.34 -0.44
N LYS A 60 -1.48 14.56 -0.75
CA LYS A 60 -2.05 15.81 -0.20
C LYS A 60 -2.22 15.79 1.33
N GLY A 61 -1.30 15.13 2.03
CA GLY A 61 -1.30 15.05 3.50
C GLY A 61 -2.21 13.98 4.10
N LEU A 62 -2.88 13.15 3.28
CA LEU A 62 -3.76 12.06 3.71
C LEU A 62 -3.15 10.71 3.36
N LEU A 63 -3.26 9.72 4.27
CA LEU A 63 -2.73 8.38 4.03
C LEU A 63 -3.43 7.74 2.82
N SER A 64 -2.67 7.46 1.77
CA SER A 64 -3.18 6.90 0.51
C SER A 64 -2.73 5.45 0.27
N GLU A 65 -1.54 5.08 0.73
CA GLU A 65 -0.97 3.77 0.52
C GLU A 65 -0.11 3.35 1.71
N VAL A 66 -0.17 2.06 2.04
CA VAL A 66 0.80 1.39 2.90
C VAL A 66 1.55 0.37 2.06
N THR A 67 2.87 0.49 2.01
CA THR A 67 3.77 -0.44 1.33
C THR A 67 4.52 -1.27 2.37
N VAL A 68 4.54 -2.58 2.19
CA VAL A 68 5.26 -3.53 3.03
C VAL A 68 6.19 -4.33 2.15
N THR A 69 7.47 -4.44 2.55
CA THR A 69 8.43 -5.31 1.89
C THR A 69 8.63 -6.59 2.69
N LEU A 70 8.70 -7.70 1.98
CA LEU A 70 8.89 -9.05 2.51
C LEU A 70 10.14 -9.65 1.89
N SER A 71 10.87 -10.41 2.69
CA SER A 71 11.95 -11.28 2.23
C SER A 71 11.76 -12.69 2.71
N GLU A 72 12.51 -13.60 2.08
CA GLU A 72 12.49 -15.04 2.26
C GLU A 72 11.20 -15.67 1.73
N ARG A 73 11.34 -16.67 0.86
CA ARG A 73 10.20 -17.35 0.23
C ARG A 73 9.16 -17.89 1.25
N PRO A 74 9.54 -18.57 2.35
CA PRO A 74 8.56 -19.08 3.32
C PRO A 74 7.71 -17.97 3.95
N ASN A 75 8.28 -16.79 4.10
CA ASN A 75 7.65 -15.64 4.70
C ASN A 75 6.71 -14.94 3.71
N VAL A 76 7.09 -14.86 2.43
CA VAL A 76 6.19 -14.42 1.34
C VAL A 76 4.97 -15.34 1.21
N GLU A 77 5.18 -16.66 1.17
CA GLU A 77 4.12 -17.67 1.09
C GLU A 77 3.21 -17.63 2.32
N GLY A 78 3.79 -17.47 3.50
CA GLY A 78 3.06 -17.33 4.75
C GLY A 78 2.16 -16.10 4.80
N VAL A 79 2.68 -14.94 4.40
CA VAL A 79 1.87 -13.72 4.29
C VAL A 79 0.76 -13.89 3.26
N TYR A 80 1.05 -14.49 2.10
CA TYR A 80 0.01 -14.81 1.11
C TYR A 80 -1.10 -15.68 1.73
N GLY A 81 -0.74 -16.75 2.44
CA GLY A 81 -1.70 -17.62 3.14
C GLY A 81 -2.56 -16.88 4.17
N LEU A 82 -1.98 -15.94 4.94
CA LEU A 82 -2.73 -15.08 5.86
C LEU A 82 -3.74 -14.20 5.12
N LEU A 83 -3.33 -13.59 4.01
CA LEU A 83 -4.21 -12.72 3.23
C LEU A 83 -5.35 -13.51 2.59
N VAL A 84 -5.09 -14.72 2.08
CA VAL A 84 -6.13 -15.61 1.56
C VAL A 84 -7.12 -16.01 2.65
N LYS A 85 -6.64 -16.33 3.85
CA LYS A 85 -7.51 -16.65 5.00
C LYS A 85 -8.37 -15.45 5.41
N ALA A 86 -7.81 -14.24 5.38
CA ALA A 86 -8.50 -13.02 5.80
C ALA A 86 -9.53 -12.53 4.77
N TYR A 87 -9.18 -12.55 3.48
CA TYR A 87 -9.92 -11.84 2.43
C TYR A 87 -10.41 -12.74 1.29
N GLY A 88 -10.11 -14.04 1.32
CA GLY A 88 -10.41 -14.98 0.24
C GLY A 88 -9.30 -15.05 -0.81
N PRO A 89 -9.44 -15.91 -1.84
CA PRO A 89 -8.45 -16.05 -2.89
C PRO A 89 -8.27 -14.75 -3.68
N ALA A 90 -7.04 -14.47 -4.10
CA ALA A 90 -6.72 -13.31 -4.92
C ALA A 90 -6.96 -13.59 -6.41
N ALA A 91 -7.29 -12.56 -7.19
CA ALA A 91 -7.13 -12.61 -8.64
C ALA A 91 -5.64 -12.52 -8.99
N VAL A 92 -5.21 -13.15 -10.08
CA VAL A 92 -3.80 -13.10 -10.53
C VAL A 92 -3.72 -12.33 -11.85
N VAL A 93 -2.92 -11.26 -11.87
CA VAL A 93 -2.67 -10.44 -13.07
C VAL A 93 -1.18 -10.19 -13.16
N GLU A 94 -0.53 -10.66 -14.24
CA GLU A 94 0.90 -10.40 -14.52
C GLU A 94 1.81 -10.66 -13.30
N ASN A 95 1.69 -11.85 -12.70
CA ASN A 95 2.43 -12.25 -11.48
C ASN A 95 2.14 -11.41 -10.22
N THR A 96 1.00 -10.72 -10.18
CA THR A 96 0.54 -9.97 -9.01
C THR A 96 -0.76 -10.56 -8.49
N TYR A 97 -0.79 -10.91 -7.20
CA TYR A 97 -2.01 -11.28 -6.50
C TYR A 97 -2.77 -10.02 -6.11
N GLN A 98 -4.04 -9.94 -6.48
CA GLN A 98 -4.88 -8.77 -6.29
C GLN A 98 -6.15 -9.11 -5.52
N TRP A 99 -6.44 -8.31 -4.50
CA TRP A 99 -7.72 -8.28 -3.83
C TRP A 99 -8.36 -6.92 -4.03
N GLU A 100 -9.64 -6.94 -4.37
CA GLU A 100 -10.39 -5.75 -4.77
C GLU A 100 -11.60 -5.56 -3.86
N GLY A 101 -11.62 -4.43 -3.14
CA GLY A 101 -12.79 -3.90 -2.46
C GLY A 101 -13.42 -2.75 -3.25
N GLN A 102 -14.50 -2.20 -2.72
CA GLN A 102 -15.12 -0.99 -3.26
C GLN A 102 -14.22 0.22 -3.04
N ARG A 103 -13.59 0.32 -1.87
CA ARG A 103 -12.77 1.46 -1.46
C ARG A 103 -11.29 1.12 -1.29
N VAL A 104 -10.97 -0.15 -1.06
CA VAL A 104 -9.58 -0.62 -0.89
C VAL A 104 -9.14 -1.47 -2.07
N ARG A 105 -7.89 -1.32 -2.48
CA ARG A 105 -7.19 -2.28 -3.33
C ARG A 105 -5.97 -2.82 -2.60
N MET A 106 -5.68 -4.11 -2.74
CA MET A 106 -4.47 -4.71 -2.20
C MET A 106 -3.77 -5.54 -3.26
N THR A 107 -2.45 -5.44 -3.33
CA THR A 107 -1.63 -6.19 -4.26
C THR A 107 -0.46 -6.83 -3.53
N LEU A 108 -0.17 -8.10 -3.79
CA LEU A 108 1.07 -8.75 -3.41
C LEU A 108 1.81 -9.13 -4.68
N GLN A 109 2.97 -8.53 -4.91
CA GLN A 109 3.80 -8.77 -6.08
C GLN A 109 5.11 -9.43 -5.64
N PRO A 110 5.28 -10.75 -5.85
CA PRO A 110 6.55 -11.42 -5.66
C PRO A 110 7.60 -10.93 -6.67
N SER A 111 8.87 -10.95 -6.27
CA SER A 111 10.00 -10.83 -7.18
C SER A 111 10.05 -12.04 -8.13
N TYR A 112 10.83 -11.94 -9.21
CA TYR A 112 10.97 -13.01 -10.20
C TYR A 112 11.35 -14.37 -9.58
N TYR A 113 12.20 -14.35 -8.55
CA TYR A 113 12.65 -15.57 -7.84
C TYR A 113 11.71 -15.97 -6.68
N GLY A 114 10.71 -15.16 -6.36
CA GLY A 114 9.73 -15.39 -5.29
C GLY A 114 10.31 -15.31 -3.87
N SER A 115 11.57 -14.90 -3.73
CA SER A 115 12.24 -14.75 -2.44
C SER A 115 11.92 -13.42 -1.76
N GLU A 116 11.36 -12.47 -2.50
CA GLU A 116 10.97 -11.16 -2.00
C GLU A 116 9.58 -10.84 -2.52
N ALA A 117 8.85 -9.98 -1.83
CA ALA A 117 7.59 -9.48 -2.35
C ALA A 117 7.29 -8.07 -1.83
N ILE A 118 6.53 -7.32 -2.61
CA ILE A 118 6.00 -6.03 -2.20
C ILE A 118 4.49 -6.19 -2.04
N LEU A 119 4.02 -6.01 -0.81
CA LEU A 119 2.60 -5.89 -0.48
C LEU A 119 2.26 -4.40 -0.47
N ARG A 120 1.20 -4.02 -1.20
CA ARG A 120 0.67 -2.66 -1.19
C ARG A 120 -0.82 -2.69 -0.88
N VAL A 121 -1.25 -1.76 -0.04
CA VAL A 121 -2.67 -1.55 0.28
C VAL A 121 -2.99 -0.09 0.01
N PHE A 122 -4.03 0.19 -0.76
CA PHE A 122 -4.35 1.52 -1.28
C PHE A 122 -5.78 1.93 -0.97
N SER A 123 -5.96 3.24 -0.75
CA SER A 123 -7.24 3.92 -0.91
C SER A 123 -7.54 4.14 -2.38
N LYS A 124 -8.58 3.49 -2.91
CA LYS A 124 -9.05 3.71 -4.29
C LYS A 124 -9.48 5.17 -4.53
N PRO A 125 -10.24 5.83 -3.63
CA PRO A 125 -10.59 7.24 -3.80
C PRO A 125 -9.38 8.16 -3.96
N LEU A 126 -8.35 7.99 -3.12
CA LEU A 126 -7.15 8.83 -3.22
C LEU A 126 -6.29 8.49 -4.43
N LEU A 127 -6.18 7.20 -4.79
CA LEU A 127 -5.46 6.78 -6.01
C LEU A 127 -6.09 7.39 -7.27
N GLN A 128 -7.42 7.39 -7.37
CA GLN A 128 -8.13 8.01 -8.50
C GLN A 128 -7.91 9.53 -8.55
N ARG A 129 -7.94 10.21 -7.40
CA ARG A 129 -7.65 11.66 -7.33
C ARG A 129 -6.21 11.98 -7.72
N GLU A 130 -5.25 11.21 -7.24
CA GLU A 130 -3.83 11.39 -7.59
C GLU A 130 -3.61 11.21 -9.10
N GLN A 131 -4.24 10.19 -9.71
CA GLN A 131 -4.16 9.96 -11.16
C GLN A 131 -4.79 11.12 -11.95
N ALA A 132 -5.98 11.59 -11.57
CA ALA A 132 -6.65 12.71 -12.22
C ALA A 132 -5.84 14.02 -12.13
N ASP A 133 -5.24 14.28 -10.97
CA ASP A 133 -4.36 15.44 -10.78
C ASP A 133 -3.11 15.37 -11.64
N LYS A 134 -2.50 14.17 -11.75
CA LYS A 134 -1.33 13.95 -12.60
C LYS A 134 -1.66 14.22 -14.07
N GLU A 135 -2.76 13.64 -14.57
CA GLU A 135 -3.23 13.87 -15.94
C GLU A 135 -3.59 15.34 -16.22
N ALA A 136 -4.14 16.05 -15.23
CA ALA A 136 -4.40 17.47 -15.35
C ALA A 136 -3.09 18.29 -15.42
N SER A 137 -2.08 17.92 -14.64
CA SER A 137 -0.76 18.56 -14.66
C SER A 137 -0.05 18.33 -16.00
N ASP A 138 -0.05 17.09 -16.49
CA ASP A 138 0.61 16.71 -17.74
C ASP A 138 -0.04 17.43 -18.93
N ARG A 139 -1.38 17.55 -18.95
CA ARG A 139 -2.10 18.31 -19.97
C ARG A 139 -1.77 19.80 -19.96
N ARG A 140 -1.62 20.42 -18.79
CA ARG A 140 -1.24 21.85 -18.68
C ARG A 140 0.17 22.08 -19.20
N ALA A 141 1.12 21.23 -18.80
CA ALA A 141 2.49 21.32 -19.28
C ALA A 141 2.59 21.16 -20.81
N ALA A 142 1.77 20.29 -21.40
CA ALA A 142 1.70 20.11 -22.85
C ALA A 142 1.06 21.30 -23.59
N SER A 143 0.19 22.09 -22.94
CA SER A 143 -0.45 23.27 -23.55
C SER A 143 0.38 24.56 -23.46
N GLU A 144 1.48 24.55 -22.70
CA GLU A 144 2.40 25.67 -22.52
C GLU A 144 3.66 25.55 -23.41
N LEU A 145 3.77 24.48 -24.20
CA LEU A 145 4.80 24.23 -25.21
C LEU A 145 4.29 24.60 -26.61
#